data_AF-A0A6L3T262-F1
#
_entry.id   AF-A0A6L3T262-F1
#
_cell.length_a   1.000
_cell.length_b   1.000
_cell.length_c   1.000
_cell.angle_alpha   90.00
_cell.angle_beta   90.00
_cell.angle_gamma   90.00
#
_symmetry.space_group_name_H-M   'P 1'
#
loop_
_entity.id
_entity.type
_entity.pdbx_description
1 polymer ?
#
loop_
_entity_poly.entity_id
_entity_poly.type
_entity_poly.pdbx_seq_one_letter_code
_entity_poly.pdbx_strand_id
1 'polypeptide(L)' 'MLTSVYRVTIAAPDAVRTVSAATEREVALMAESVLRQHEGETLAVGFWVDCSDAAAGRRIAAYLTDLALELEHA' A
#
# COMPACT_ATOMS: atom_id res chain seq x y z
N MET A 1 15.71 -14.92 14.34
CA MET A 1 15.46 -14.50 12.94
C MET A 1 14.79 -13.15 13.00
N LEU A 2 15.39 -12.11 12.41
CA LEU A 2 14.70 -10.84 12.21
C LEU A 2 13.72 -11.05 11.05
N THR A 3 12.46 -11.37 11.35
CA THR A 3 11.41 -11.37 10.34
C THR A 3 11.34 -9.96 9.77
N SER A 4 11.72 -9.78 8.51
CA SER A 4 11.56 -8.50 7.84
C SER A 4 10.06 -8.22 7.75
N VAL A 5 9.60 -7.22 8.47
CA VAL A 5 8.20 -6.81 8.45
C VAL A 5 8.08 -5.75 7.37
N TYR A 6 7.22 -6.00 6.39
CA TYR A 6 6.81 -5.00 5.44
C TYR A 6 5.68 -4.21 6.05
N ARG A 7 5.72 -2.89 5.91
CA ARG A 7 4.70 -2.00 6.42
C ARG A 7 4.32 -1.01 5.33
N VAL A 8 3.03 -0.78 5.17
CA VAL A 8 2.49 0.22 4.27
C VAL A 8 1.57 1.13 5.07
N THR A 9 1.82 2.42 4.99
CA THR A 9 0.95 3.45 5.55
C THR A 9 0.23 4.14 4.41
N ILE A 10 -1.09 4.18 4.47
CA ILE A 10 -1.99 4.81 3.51
C ILE A 10 -2.60 6.02 4.20
N ALA A 11 -2.45 7.19 3.59
CA ALA A 11 -3.00 8.44 4.05
C ALA A 11 -4.11 8.86 3.08
N ALA A 12 -5.36 8.66 3.50
CA ALA A 12 -6.55 9.19 2.85
C ALA A 12 -6.98 10.51 3.53
N PRO A 13 -7.85 11.32 2.91
CA PRO A 13 -8.28 12.61 3.46
C PRO A 13 -8.94 12.52 4.83
N ASP A 14 -9.64 11.41 5.09
CA ASP A 14 -10.42 11.16 6.30
C ASP A 14 -9.68 10.28 7.32
N ALA A 15 -8.69 9.50 6.87
CA ALA A 15 -8.01 8.52 7.72
C ALA A 15 -6.58 8.20 7.28
N VAL A 16 -5.72 7.93 8.27
CA VAL A 16 -4.43 7.27 8.06
C VAL A 16 -4.54 5.83 8.55
N ARG A 17 -4.22 4.87 7.69
CA ARG A 17 -4.20 3.44 8.02
C ARG A 17 -2.82 2.87 7.80
N THR A 18 -2.37 2.00 8.70
CA THR A 18 -1.11 1.29 8.55
C THR A 18 -1.38 -0.20 8.58
N VAL A 19 -0.89 -0.91 7.56
CA VAL A 19 -0.92 -2.37 7.49
C VAL A 19 0.51 -2.90 7.52
N SER A 20 0.71 -4.07 8.11
CA SER A 20 2.03 -4.70 8.16
C SER A 20 1.93 -6.20 8.08
N ALA A 21 2.86 -6.83 7.37
CA ALA A 21 2.90 -8.27 7.18
C ALA A 21 4.33 -8.80 7.09
N ALA A 22 4.48 -10.12 7.25
CA ALA A 22 5.78 -10.79 7.16
C ALA A 22 6.22 -11.02 5.69
N THR A 23 5.32 -10.85 4.73
CA THR A 23 5.59 -11.07 3.30
C THR A 23 5.17 -9.89 2.44
N GLU A 24 5.88 -9.71 1.32
CA GLU A 24 5.59 -8.68 0.31
C GLU A 24 4.16 -8.81 -0.23
N ARG A 25 3.73 -10.05 -0.54
CA ARG A 25 2.41 -10.31 -1.10
C ARG A 25 1.29 -9.99 -0.12
N GLU A 26 1.45 -10.39 1.13
CA GLU A 26 0.41 -10.19 2.15
C GLU A 26 0.21 -8.70 2.45
N VAL A 27 1.29 -7.92 2.61
CA VAL A 27 1.15 -6.48 2.85
C VAL A 27 0.53 -5.77 1.66
N ALA A 28 0.86 -6.18 0.43
CA ALA A 28 0.32 -5.60 -0.79
C ALA A 28 -1.19 -5.83 -0.91
N LEU A 29 -1.66 -7.05 -0.63
CA LEU A 29 -3.09 -7.37 -0.64
C LEU A 29 -3.86 -6.64 0.47
N MET A 30 -3.27 -6.48 1.65
CA MET A 30 -3.88 -5.69 2.73
C MET A 30 -3.98 -4.22 2.35
N ALA A 31 -2.93 -3.66 1.75
CA ALA A 31 -2.91 -2.28 1.28
C ALA A 31 -3.91 -2.07 0.13
N GLU A 32 -4.00 -3.00 -0.82
CA GLU A 32 -5.02 -3.02 -1.87
C GLU A 32 -6.44 -2.98 -1.28
N SER A 33 -6.71 -3.82 -0.28
CA SER A 33 -8.03 -3.85 0.36
C SER A 33 -8.41 -2.53 1.01
N VAL A 34 -7.43 -1.76 1.50
CA VAL A 34 -7.64 -0.41 2.01
C VAL A 34 -7.87 0.58 0.87
N LEU A 35 -7.06 0.54 -0.20
CA LEU A 35 -7.24 1.45 -1.34
C LEU A 35 -8.60 1.27 -2.01
N ARG A 36 -9.08 0.03 -2.15
CA ARG A 36 -10.43 -0.27 -2.69
C ARG A 36 -11.58 0.28 -1.83
N GLN A 37 -11.37 0.55 -0.55
CA GLN A 37 -12.38 1.22 0.28
C GLN A 37 -12.53 2.71 -0.08
N HIS A 38 -11.59 3.28 -0.84
CA HIS A 38 -11.57 4.67 -1.29
C HIS A 38 -11.66 4.78 -2.83
N GLU A 39 -12.22 3.77 -3.49
CA GLU A 39 -12.51 3.78 -4.94
C GLU A 39 -13.34 5.02 -5.31
N GLY A 40 -12.91 5.76 -6.35
CA GLY A 40 -13.50 7.05 -6.74
C GLY A 40 -12.96 8.30 -6.02
N GLU A 41 -12.18 8.15 -4.95
CA GLU A 41 -11.51 9.26 -4.22
C GLU A 41 -9.97 9.08 -4.15
N THR A 42 -9.41 8.18 -4.95
CA THR A 42 -8.01 7.73 -4.88
C THR A 42 -6.97 8.82 -5.15
N LEU A 43 -7.30 9.88 -5.90
CA LEU A 43 -6.40 11.02 -6.15
C LEU A 43 -5.94 11.73 -4.88
N ALA A 44 -6.72 11.64 -3.80
CA ALA A 44 -6.40 12.25 -2.52
C ALA A 44 -5.72 11.27 -1.54
N VAL A 45 -5.45 10.03 -1.99
CA VAL A 45 -4.85 8.96 -1.19
C VAL A 45 -3.37 8.83 -1.51
N GLY A 46 -2.51 9.15 -0.54
CA GLY A 46 -1.08 8.88 -0.59
C GLY A 46 -0.71 7.60 0.13
N PHE A 47 0.46 7.03 -0.15
CA PHE A 47 0.99 5.92 0.64
C PHE A 47 2.52 5.95 0.78
N TRP A 48 3.01 5.26 1.80
CA TRP A 48 4.42 5.09 2.13
C TRP A 48 4.71 3.63 2.44
N VAL A 49 5.87 3.13 2.01
CA VAL A 49 6.29 1.74 2.22
C VAL A 49 7.56 1.70 3.06
N ASP A 50 7.44 1.12 4.25
CA ASP A 50 8.54 0.84 5.18
C ASP A 50 8.96 -0.63 5.06
N CYS A 51 10.17 -0.89 4.58
CA CYS A 51 10.79 -2.21 4.67
C CYS A 51 12.32 -2.12 4.62
N SER A 52 12.99 -3.18 5.11
CA SER A 52 14.47 -3.24 5.07
C SER A 52 15.02 -3.61 3.68
N ASP A 53 14.20 -4.23 2.82
CA ASP A 53 14.54 -4.58 1.44
C ASP A 53 14.02 -3.50 0.48
N ALA A 54 14.90 -2.59 0.07
CA ALA A 54 14.57 -1.51 -0.85
C ALA A 54 14.05 -2.00 -2.22
N ALA A 55 14.45 -3.18 -2.69
CA ALA A 55 13.94 -3.73 -3.95
C ALA A 55 12.49 -4.21 -3.80
N ALA A 56 12.18 -4.88 -2.69
CA ALA A 56 10.81 -5.23 -2.35
C ALA A 56 9.93 -4.00 -2.11
N GLY A 57 10.45 -2.98 -1.42
CA GLY A 57 9.74 -1.72 -1.21
C GLY A 57 9.34 -1.05 -2.52
N ARG A 58 10.24 -1.02 -3.52
CA ARG A 58 9.94 -0.51 -4.86
C ARG A 58 8.87 -1.33 -5.59
N ARG A 59 8.88 -2.66 -5.47
CA ARG A 59 7.86 -3.52 -6.11
C ARG A 59 6.49 -3.28 -5.50
N ILE A 60 6.39 -3.20 -4.18
CA ILE A 60 5.15 -2.89 -3.47
C ILE A 60 4.64 -1.50 -3.89
N ALA A 61 5.52 -0.50 -3.90
CA ALA A 61 5.14 0.85 -4.27
C ALA A 61 4.62 0.94 -5.71
N ALA A 62 5.34 0.33 -6.68
CA ALA A 62 4.91 0.30 -8.07
C ALA A 62 3.54 -0.37 -8.23
N TYR A 63 3.34 -1.53 -7.60
CA TYR A 63 2.07 -2.23 -7.61
C TYR A 63 0.91 -1.39 -7.06
N LEU A 64 1.12 -0.70 -5.92
CA LEU A 64 0.08 0.14 -5.34
C LEU A 64 -0.18 1.41 -6.15
N THR A 65 0.83 1.96 -6.83
CA THR A 65 0.65 3.08 -7.76
C THR A 65 -0.19 2.67 -8.95
N ASP A 66 0.12 1.54 -9.59
CA ASP A 66 -0.65 1.02 -10.72
C ASP A 66 -2.11 0.77 -10.32
N LEU A 67 -2.32 0.13 -9.16
CA LEU A 67 -3.66 -0.09 -8.61
C LEU A 67 -4.41 1.21 -8.33
N ALA A 68 -3.76 2.22 -7.74
CA ALA A 68 -4.42 3.50 -7.46
C ALA A 68 -4.89 4.20 -8.75
N LEU A 69 -4.10 4.10 -9.82
CA LEU A 69 -4.47 4.59 -11.15
C LEU A 69 -5.62 3.79 -11.77
N GLU A 70 -5.65 2.47 -11.59
CA GLU A 70 -6.78 1.65 -12.05
C GLU A 70 -8.09 2.04 -11.34
N LEU A 71 -8.05 2.22 -10.02
CA LEU A 71 -9.22 2.58 -9.20
C LEU A 71 -9.71 4.01 -9.41
N GLU A 72 -8.85 4.91 -9.90
CA GLU A 72 -9.26 6.26 -10.29
C GLU A 72 -10.12 6.25 -11.57
N HIS A 73 -9.88 5.29 -12.46
CA HIS A 73 -10.55 5.18 -13.76
C HIS A 73 -11.64 4.10 -13.81
N ALA A 74 -11.96 3.47 -12.67
CA ALA A 74 -12.98 2.43 -12.54
C ALA A 74 -14.37 3.02 -12.29
#